data_AF-A0A6C0IIW1-F1
#
_entry.id   AF-A0A6C0IIW1-F1
#
_cell.length_a   1.000
_cell.length_b   1.000
_cell.length_c   1.000
_cell.angle_alpha   90.00
_cell.angle_beta   90.00
_cell.angle_gamma   90.00
#
_symmetry.space_group_name_H-M   'P 1'
#
loop_
_entity.id
_entity.type
_entity.pdbx_description
1 polymer ?
#
loop_
_entity_poly.entity_id
_entity_poly.type
_entity_poly.pdbx_seq_one_letter_code
_entity_poly.pdbx_strand_id
1 'polypeptide(L)'
;MSYFLFQDENESDNQMDIDGLFEKRQQRDLKQLSIYNKILNRIHTRVKRISRAKSDTHIFYNVPEFIFGEQCYDNKDCTGYLVAKLEENGFHIRYIHPNTLFISWQKWIPSYVRSEIKKKTGVILDEKGNVIKKKGDQEELVDEDDINAGLFNHQGPQEKPKKEYNDISEYKPTGKLVYNPEILAKIEKKISY
;
A
#
# COMPACT_ATOMS: atom_id res chain seq x y z
N MET A 1 -19.65 52.56 20.04
CA MET A 1 -20.77 51.92 19.32
C MET A 1 -22.06 52.41 19.96
N SER A 2 -22.99 52.94 19.18
CA SER A 2 -24.32 53.31 19.66
C SER A 2 -25.18 52.06 19.76
N TYR A 3 -25.76 51.80 20.94
CA TYR A 3 -26.68 50.70 21.18
C TYR A 3 -28.10 51.23 21.01
N PHE A 4 -28.73 50.91 19.89
CA PHE A 4 -30.13 51.24 19.65
C PHE A 4 -30.95 49.97 19.84
N LEU A 5 -31.90 50.01 20.78
CA LEU A 5 -32.93 48.99 20.90
C LEU A 5 -33.99 49.28 19.85
N PHE A 6 -34.20 48.36 18.92
CA PHE A 6 -35.21 48.48 17.89
C PHE A 6 -36.56 48.01 18.43
N GLN A 7 -37.64 48.67 18.02
CA GLN A 7 -39.00 48.40 18.51
C GLN A 7 -39.52 47.00 18.10
N ASP A 8 -38.84 46.33 17.16
CA ASP A 8 -39.17 45.00 16.64
C ASP A 8 -38.43 43.84 17.34
N GLU A 9 -37.60 44.12 18.36
CA GLU A 9 -36.92 43.07 19.13
C GLU A 9 -37.92 42.36 20.06
N ASN A 10 -38.34 41.15 19.67
CA ASN A 10 -39.23 40.31 20.46
C ASN A 10 -38.46 39.55 21.55
N GLU A 11 -38.96 39.57 22.79
CA GLU A 11 -38.36 38.94 23.99
C GLU A 11 -38.33 37.39 23.94
N SER A 12 -38.93 36.78 22.91
CA SER A 12 -39.14 35.34 22.78
C SER A 12 -37.97 34.54 22.20
N ASP A 13 -36.96 35.17 21.60
CA ASP A 13 -35.79 34.50 20.99
C ASP A 13 -34.63 34.26 21.99
N ASN A 14 -34.95 33.84 23.21
CA ASN A 14 -33.93 33.60 24.25
C ASN A 14 -33.10 32.32 24.03
N GLN A 15 -33.55 31.40 23.18
CA GLN A 15 -32.85 30.15 22.87
C GLN A 15 -32.45 30.10 21.39
N MET A 16 -31.18 30.42 21.12
CA MET A 16 -30.59 30.39 19.77
C MET A 16 -30.03 28.99 19.46
N ASP A 17 -30.32 28.48 18.26
CA ASP A 17 -29.65 27.29 17.73
C ASP A 17 -28.22 27.64 17.27
N ILE A 18 -27.24 27.10 17.97
CA ILE A 18 -25.82 27.33 17.70
C ILE A 18 -25.40 26.63 16.40
N ASP A 19 -26.02 25.51 16.05
CA ASP A 19 -25.66 24.73 14.85
C ASP A 19 -26.09 25.45 13.57
N GLY A 20 -27.27 26.09 13.58
CA GLY A 20 -27.74 26.95 12.48
C GLY A 20 -26.77 28.07 12.10
N LEU A 21 -25.90 28.51 13.02
CA LEU A 21 -24.87 29.52 12.73
C LEU A 21 -23.79 29.01 11.76
N PHE A 22 -23.57 27.70 11.70
CA PHE A 22 -22.53 27.08 10.87
C PHE A 22 -23.02 26.62 9.51
N GLU A 23 -24.32 26.63 9.24
CA GLU A 23 -24.90 26.11 8.00
C GLU A 23 -24.31 26.78 6.75
N LYS A 24 -24.19 28.13 6.76
CA LYS A 24 -23.58 28.89 5.66
C LYS A 24 -22.12 28.53 5.43
N ARG A 25 -21.38 28.16 6.49
CA ARG A 25 -19.98 27.72 6.38
C ARG A 25 -19.92 26.32 5.76
N GLN A 26 -20.71 25.39 6.28
CA GLN A 26 -20.80 24.04 5.72
C GLN A 26 -21.17 24.06 4.23
N GLN A 27 -22.15 24.87 3.83
CA GLN A 27 -22.54 25.02 2.42
C GLN A 27 -21.38 25.54 1.54
N ARG A 28 -20.54 26.44 2.06
CA ARG A 28 -19.34 26.90 1.35
C ARG A 28 -18.29 25.80 1.21
N ASP A 29 -18.04 25.05 2.28
CA ASP A 29 -17.05 23.96 2.29
C ASP A 29 -17.48 22.82 1.34
N LEU A 30 -18.78 22.48 1.30
CA LEU A 30 -19.33 21.52 0.35
C LEU A 30 -19.20 21.99 -1.10
N LYS A 31 -19.42 23.29 -1.38
CA LYS A 31 -19.20 23.86 -2.71
C LYS A 31 -17.73 23.77 -3.11
N GLN A 32 -16.82 24.14 -2.20
CA GLN A 32 -15.36 24.04 -2.39
C GLN A 32 -14.95 22.61 -2.79
N LEU A 33 -15.39 21.60 -2.04
CA LEU A 33 -15.16 20.19 -2.37
C LEU A 33 -15.72 19.79 -3.74
N SER A 34 -16.91 20.28 -4.10
CA SER A 34 -17.51 20.01 -5.41
C SER A 34 -16.65 20.53 -6.57
N ILE A 35 -16.01 21.69 -6.40
CA ILE A 35 -15.14 22.30 -7.41
C ILE A 35 -13.85 21.50 -7.53
N TYR A 36 -13.25 21.11 -6.41
CA TYR A 36 -12.03 20.30 -6.40
C TYR A 36 -12.24 18.95 -7.09
N ASN A 37 -13.38 18.30 -6.81
CA ASN A 37 -13.78 17.07 -7.50
C ASN A 37 -13.96 17.25 -9.01
N LYS A 38 -14.51 18.40 -9.46
CA LYS A 38 -14.62 18.70 -10.91
C LYS A 38 -13.24 18.81 -11.56
N ILE A 39 -12.27 19.44 -10.90
CA ILE A 39 -10.89 19.58 -11.41
C ILE A 39 -10.20 18.22 -11.44
N LEU A 40 -10.35 17.42 -10.38
CA LEU A 40 -9.83 16.05 -10.32
C LEU A 40 -10.37 15.20 -11.48
N ASN A 41 -11.67 15.28 -11.77
CA ASN A 41 -12.30 14.57 -12.90
C ASN A 41 -11.78 15.04 -14.26
N ARG A 42 -11.42 16.32 -14.41
CA ARG A 42 -10.78 16.84 -15.62
C ARG A 42 -9.38 16.24 -15.80
N ILE A 43 -8.61 16.13 -14.72
CA ILE A 43 -7.29 15.48 -14.73
C ILE A 43 -7.44 14.02 -15.15
N HIS A 44 -8.33 13.25 -14.51
CA HIS A 44 -8.56 11.85 -14.86
C HIS A 44 -8.97 11.66 -16.32
N THR A 45 -9.85 12.51 -16.83
CA THR A 45 -10.25 12.49 -18.26
C THR A 45 -9.07 12.78 -19.18
N ARG A 46 -8.21 13.74 -18.82
CA ARG A 46 -7.01 14.08 -19.59
C ARG A 46 -5.99 12.94 -19.59
N VAL A 47 -5.76 12.30 -18.43
CA VAL A 47 -4.93 11.09 -18.30
C VAL A 47 -5.44 9.99 -19.20
N LYS A 48 -6.75 9.65 -19.12
CA LYS A 48 -7.38 8.63 -19.95
C LYS A 48 -7.26 8.92 -21.45
N ARG A 49 -7.43 10.19 -21.85
CA ARG A 49 -7.28 10.62 -23.25
C ARG A 49 -5.84 10.43 -23.74
N ILE A 50 -4.86 10.86 -22.95
CA ILE A 50 -3.44 10.77 -23.34
C ILE A 50 -2.97 9.33 -23.38
N SER A 51 -3.33 8.51 -22.38
CA SER A 51 -3.03 7.08 -22.34
C SER A 51 -3.56 6.30 -23.55
N ARG A 52 -4.62 6.78 -24.21
CA ARG A 52 -5.18 6.16 -25.42
C ARG A 52 -4.52 6.69 -26.71
N ALA A 53 -4.15 7.96 -26.72
CA ALA A 53 -3.63 8.64 -27.91
C ALA A 53 -2.11 8.46 -28.08
N LYS A 54 -1.36 8.42 -26.97
CA LYS A 54 0.10 8.33 -26.95
C LYS A 54 0.53 7.18 -26.05
N SER A 55 1.71 6.64 -26.32
CA SER A 55 2.42 5.71 -25.43
C SER A 55 3.01 6.38 -24.20
N ASP A 56 2.88 7.71 -24.07
CA ASP A 56 3.40 8.47 -22.94
C ASP A 56 2.64 8.12 -21.66
N THR A 57 3.38 7.96 -20.56
CA THR A 57 2.87 7.54 -19.25
C THR A 57 2.90 8.67 -18.21
N HIS A 58 2.99 9.91 -18.68
CA HIS A 58 3.04 11.11 -17.86
C HIS A 58 2.26 12.27 -18.48
N ILE A 59 1.87 13.25 -17.65
CA ILE A 59 1.29 14.51 -18.08
C ILE A 59 1.79 15.66 -17.21
N PHE A 60 1.86 16.85 -17.82
CA PHE A 60 1.91 18.11 -17.10
C PHE A 60 0.52 18.71 -17.07
N TYR A 61 0.03 19.03 -15.87
CA TYR A 61 -1.26 19.67 -15.66
C TYR A 61 -1.06 21.01 -14.97
N ASN A 62 -1.55 22.08 -15.59
CA ASN A 62 -1.54 23.41 -14.97
C ASN A 62 -2.82 23.56 -14.14
N VAL A 63 -2.65 23.72 -12.83
CA VAL A 63 -3.76 23.98 -11.91
C VAL A 63 -4.21 25.43 -12.11
N PRO A 64 -5.51 25.69 -12.35
CA PRO A 64 -6.01 27.05 -12.50
C PRO A 64 -5.72 27.88 -11.25
N GLU A 65 -5.20 29.09 -11.41
CA GLU A 65 -5.00 30.01 -10.27
C GLU A 65 -6.33 30.57 -9.77
N PHE A 66 -7.28 30.79 -10.68
CA PHE A 66 -8.61 31.32 -10.40
C PHE A 66 -9.67 30.63 -11.27
N ILE A 67 -10.91 30.56 -10.75
CA ILE A 67 -12.07 30.03 -11.46
C ILE A 67 -13.14 31.12 -11.54
N PHE A 68 -13.48 31.51 -12.75
CA PHE A 68 -14.50 32.51 -12.98
C PHE A 68 -15.86 32.07 -12.45
N GLY A 69 -16.54 32.96 -11.74
CA GLY A 69 -17.86 32.72 -11.16
C GLY A 69 -17.84 31.98 -9.82
N GLU A 70 -16.66 31.62 -9.30
CA GLU A 70 -16.55 30.83 -8.08
C GLU A 70 -15.65 31.51 -7.05
N GLN A 71 -16.27 32.05 -6.01
CA GLN A 71 -15.59 32.83 -4.97
C GLN A 71 -14.94 31.97 -3.86
N CYS A 72 -15.33 30.70 -3.74
CA CYS A 72 -14.82 29.79 -2.71
C CYS A 72 -13.56 29.01 -3.14
N TYR A 73 -12.98 29.31 -4.30
CA TYR A 73 -11.84 28.58 -4.83
C TYR A 73 -10.52 29.12 -4.29
N ASP A 74 -9.72 28.26 -3.66
CA ASP A 74 -8.31 28.52 -3.34
C ASP A 74 -7.41 27.54 -4.10
N ASN A 75 -6.45 28.09 -4.85
CA ASN A 75 -5.48 27.31 -5.62
C ASN A 75 -4.58 26.44 -4.73
N LYS A 76 -4.15 26.93 -3.57
CA LYS A 76 -3.20 26.22 -2.70
C LYS A 76 -3.86 24.98 -2.10
N ASP A 77 -5.05 25.17 -1.52
CA ASP A 77 -5.86 24.09 -0.97
C ASP A 77 -6.28 23.10 -2.07
N CYS A 78 -6.65 23.59 -3.26
CA CYS A 78 -6.97 22.73 -4.40
C CYS A 78 -5.77 21.86 -4.77
N THR A 79 -4.57 22.45 -4.84
CA THR A 79 -3.34 21.72 -5.20
C THR A 79 -3.05 20.63 -4.16
N GLY A 80 -3.14 20.95 -2.87
CA GLY A 80 -2.96 19.96 -1.79
C GLY A 80 -3.99 18.82 -1.87
N TYR A 81 -5.26 19.16 -2.10
CA TYR A 81 -6.33 18.18 -2.28
C TYR A 81 -6.08 17.24 -3.48
N LEU A 82 -5.66 17.81 -4.61
CA LEU A 82 -5.36 17.05 -5.83
C LEU A 82 -4.18 16.10 -5.62
N VAL A 83 -3.11 16.55 -4.96
CA VAL A 83 -1.94 15.71 -4.63
C VAL A 83 -2.38 14.54 -3.77
N ALA A 84 -3.06 14.78 -2.65
CA ALA A 84 -3.52 13.72 -1.74
C ALA A 84 -4.41 12.69 -2.47
N LYS A 85 -5.40 13.15 -3.24
CA LYS A 85 -6.32 12.24 -3.96
C LYS A 85 -5.65 11.47 -5.10
N LEU A 86 -4.69 12.07 -5.80
CA LEU A 86 -3.97 11.38 -6.87
C LEU A 86 -2.94 10.38 -6.29
N GLU A 87 -2.32 10.69 -5.14
CA GLU A 87 -1.43 9.77 -4.43
C GLU A 87 -2.19 8.57 -3.86
N GLU A 88 -3.37 8.78 -3.28
CA GLU A 88 -4.28 7.70 -2.86
C GLU A 88 -4.61 6.75 -4.03
N ASN A 89 -4.78 7.29 -5.24
CA ASN A 89 -5.02 6.51 -6.46
C ASN A 89 -3.76 5.82 -7.02
N GLY A 90 -2.58 6.01 -6.40
CA GLY A 90 -1.33 5.37 -6.80
C GLY A 90 -0.56 6.08 -7.92
N PHE A 91 -0.95 7.30 -8.31
CA PHE A 91 -0.16 8.11 -9.24
C PHE A 91 1.09 8.67 -8.54
N HIS A 92 2.16 8.85 -9.32
CA HIS A 92 3.34 9.58 -8.86
C HIS A 92 3.19 11.05 -9.23
N ILE A 93 3.18 11.93 -8.23
CA ILE A 93 2.99 13.37 -8.43
C ILE A 93 4.22 14.15 -7.96
N ARG A 94 4.57 15.19 -8.72
CA ARG A 94 5.57 16.19 -8.33
C ARG A 94 5.08 17.58 -8.66
N TYR A 95 5.15 18.48 -7.69
CA TYR A 95 4.84 19.89 -7.91
C TYR A 95 6.03 20.63 -8.56
N ILE A 96 5.73 21.43 -9.58
CA ILE A 96 6.67 22.24 -10.35
C ILE A 96 6.14 23.68 -10.36
N HIS A 97 6.95 24.61 -9.84
CA HIS A 97 6.61 26.03 -9.78
C HIS A 97 6.44 26.63 -11.19
N PRO A 98 5.42 27.49 -11.46
CA PRO A 98 4.51 28.10 -10.48
C PRO A 98 3.28 27.27 -10.12
N ASN A 99 2.54 26.66 -11.05
CA ASN A 99 1.24 26.00 -10.76
C ASN A 99 1.10 24.66 -11.50
N THR A 100 2.21 23.96 -11.77
CA THR A 100 2.21 22.76 -12.60
C THR A 100 2.36 21.51 -11.75
N LEU A 101 1.47 20.55 -11.96
CA LEU A 101 1.58 19.20 -11.43
C LEU A 101 2.11 18.28 -12.53
N PHE A 102 3.25 17.66 -12.26
CA PHE A 102 3.70 16.49 -13.00
C PHE A 102 3.01 15.27 -12.43
N ILE A 103 2.31 14.53 -13.27
CA ILE A 103 1.55 13.33 -12.89
C ILE A 103 2.01 12.20 -13.79
N SER A 104 2.50 11.10 -13.21
CA SER A 104 2.93 9.93 -13.96
C SER A 104 2.39 8.62 -13.39
N TRP A 105 2.21 7.65 -14.30
CA TRP A 105 1.80 6.27 -13.99
C TRP A 105 2.75 5.25 -14.62
N GLN A 106 3.98 5.67 -14.94
CA GLN A 106 5.00 4.83 -15.58
C GLN A 106 5.42 3.63 -14.72
N LYS A 107 5.44 3.80 -13.39
CA LYS A 107 5.87 2.74 -12.44
C LYS A 107 4.76 1.72 -12.15
N TRP A 108 3.55 1.90 -12.69
CA TRP A 108 2.44 1.01 -12.43
C TRP A 108 2.58 -0.30 -13.21
N ILE A 109 2.56 -1.44 -12.52
CA ILE A 109 2.65 -2.76 -13.16
C ILE A 109 1.24 -3.33 -13.40
N PRO A 110 0.82 -3.52 -14.66
CA PRO A 110 -0.48 -4.11 -14.96
C PRO A 110 -0.63 -5.54 -14.43
N SER A 111 -1.88 -5.93 -14.14
CA SER A 111 -2.20 -7.27 -13.62
C SER A 111 -1.68 -8.40 -14.53
N TYR A 112 -1.75 -8.23 -15.86
CA TYR A 112 -1.28 -9.25 -16.80
C TYR A 112 0.23 -9.51 -16.65
N VAL A 113 1.04 -8.44 -16.52
CA VAL A 113 2.49 -8.55 -16.30
C VAL A 113 2.78 -9.22 -14.94
N ARG A 114 2.05 -8.84 -13.88
CA ARG A 114 2.19 -9.47 -12.56
C ARG A 114 1.90 -10.98 -12.61
N SER A 115 0.88 -11.38 -13.37
CA SER A 115 0.51 -12.79 -13.53
C SER A 115 1.60 -13.60 -14.26
N GLU A 116 2.23 -13.01 -15.27
CA GLU A 116 3.32 -13.65 -16.01
C GLU A 116 4.59 -13.79 -15.16
N ILE A 117 4.95 -12.73 -14.41
CA ILE A 117 6.10 -12.76 -13.49
C ILE A 117 5.87 -13.81 -12.40
N LYS A 118 4.66 -13.88 -11.84
CA LYS A 118 4.30 -14.91 -10.85
C LYS A 118 4.46 -16.32 -11.42
N LYS A 119 4.05 -16.57 -12.67
CA LYS A 119 4.22 -17.88 -13.33
C LYS A 119 5.69 -18.23 -13.57
N LYS A 120 6.50 -17.26 -14.03
CA LYS A 120 7.91 -17.48 -14.39
C LYS A 120 8.84 -17.58 -13.18
N THR A 121 8.66 -16.70 -12.19
CA THR A 121 9.60 -16.53 -11.07
C THR A 121 9.04 -17.06 -9.76
N GLY A 122 7.73 -17.32 -9.67
CA GLY A 122 7.07 -17.76 -8.43
C GLY A 122 6.96 -16.66 -7.37
N VAL A 123 7.29 -15.41 -7.70
CA VAL A 123 7.28 -14.25 -6.80
C VAL A 123 6.00 -13.47 -6.96
N ILE A 124 5.40 -13.04 -5.85
CA ILE A 124 4.20 -12.18 -5.85
C ILE A 124 4.66 -10.73 -5.74
N LEU A 125 4.38 -9.94 -6.79
CA LEU A 125 4.69 -8.51 -6.85
C LEU A 125 3.46 -7.65 -6.56
N ASP A 126 3.70 -6.52 -5.89
CA ASP A 126 2.77 -5.43 -5.68
C ASP A 126 2.60 -4.55 -6.94
N GLU A 127 1.61 -3.67 -6.94
CA GLU A 127 1.27 -2.72 -8.01
C GLU A 127 2.41 -1.75 -8.34
N LYS A 128 3.22 -1.44 -7.33
CA LYS A 128 4.39 -0.56 -7.41
C LYS A 128 5.70 -1.32 -7.70
N GLY A 129 5.64 -2.65 -7.84
CA GLY A 129 6.79 -3.51 -8.12
C GLY A 129 7.57 -4.00 -6.91
N ASN A 130 7.03 -3.85 -5.69
CA ASN A 130 7.64 -4.39 -4.48
C ASN A 130 7.34 -5.90 -4.36
N VAL A 131 8.28 -6.69 -3.86
CA VAL A 131 8.09 -8.12 -3.66
C VAL A 131 7.39 -8.34 -2.32
N ILE A 132 6.18 -8.92 -2.34
CA ILE A 132 5.36 -9.15 -1.13
C ILE A 132 5.70 -10.49 -0.49
N LYS A 133 5.88 -11.54 -1.31
CA LYS A 133 6.22 -12.89 -0.84
C LYS A 133 7.29 -13.50 -1.71
N LYS A 134 8.42 -13.84 -1.11
CA LYS A 134 9.46 -14.66 -1.71
C LYS A 134 9.23 -16.10 -1.25
N LYS A 135 9.25 -17.06 -2.18
CA LYS A 135 8.96 -18.48 -1.94
C LYS A 135 9.94 -19.20 -0.97
N GLY A 136 10.83 -18.45 -0.30
CA GLY A 136 11.81 -18.96 0.67
C GLY A 136 11.58 -18.47 2.11
N ASP A 137 10.70 -17.48 2.32
CA ASP A 137 10.34 -17.01 3.67
C ASP A 137 8.97 -17.62 4.03
N GLN A 138 8.97 -18.92 4.28
CA GLN A 138 7.87 -19.58 4.99
C GLN A 138 8.01 -19.22 6.48
N GLU A 139 7.58 -18.02 6.85
CA GLU A 139 6.89 -17.88 8.13
C GLU A 139 5.51 -18.52 7.92
N GLU A 140 5.32 -19.68 8.55
CA GLU A 140 4.09 -20.46 8.53
C GLU A 140 2.93 -19.61 9.05
N LEU A 141 2.21 -18.94 8.15
CA LEU A 141 0.80 -18.64 8.38
C LEU A 141 0.08 -19.98 8.25
N VAL A 142 -0.12 -20.63 9.40
CA VAL A 142 -1.00 -21.79 9.51
C VAL A 142 -2.41 -21.28 9.24
N ASP A 143 -2.96 -21.58 8.08
CA ASP A 143 -4.39 -21.40 7.81
C ASP A 143 -5.14 -22.36 8.75
N GLU A 144 -5.95 -21.81 9.68
CA GLU A 144 -6.68 -22.57 10.71
C GLU A 144 -7.70 -23.58 10.16
N ASP A 145 -7.96 -23.58 8.84
CA ASP A 145 -9.00 -24.38 8.19
C ASP A 145 -8.50 -25.73 7.60
N ASP A 146 -7.20 -26.05 7.67
CA ASP A 146 -6.68 -27.32 7.13
C ASP A 146 -6.71 -28.45 8.17
N ILE A 147 -7.82 -29.21 8.16
CA ILE A 147 -8.12 -30.35 9.06
C ILE A 147 -7.02 -31.43 9.01
N ASN A 148 -6.21 -31.47 7.95
CA ASN A 148 -5.10 -32.41 7.80
C ASN A 148 -3.85 -32.07 8.63
N ALA A 149 -3.71 -30.85 9.16
CA ALA A 149 -2.55 -30.45 9.96
C ALA A 149 -2.50 -31.14 11.35
N GLY A 150 -3.63 -31.64 11.84
CA GLY A 150 -3.74 -32.28 13.16
C GLY A 150 -3.30 -33.76 13.22
N LEU A 151 -3.12 -34.43 12.07
CA LEU A 151 -2.88 -35.88 12.05
C LEU A 151 -1.44 -36.30 12.39
N PHE A 152 -0.48 -35.36 12.33
CA PHE A 152 0.95 -35.65 12.57
C PHE A 152 1.48 -35.20 13.93
N ASN A 153 0.65 -34.55 14.76
CA ASN A 153 1.12 -33.95 16.01
C ASN A 153 0.69 -34.75 17.25
N HIS A 154 1.10 -36.02 17.30
CA HIS A 154 1.13 -36.81 18.54
C HIS A 154 2.57 -36.97 19.02
N GLN A 155 3.12 -35.90 19.61
CA GLN A 155 4.09 -35.93 20.70
C GLN A 155 4.18 -34.51 21.29
N GLY A 156 4.05 -34.41 22.62
CA GLY A 156 3.86 -33.15 23.35
C GLY A 156 5.00 -32.12 23.22
N PRO A 157 4.83 -30.93 23.82
CA PRO A 157 5.68 -29.78 23.59
C PRO A 157 7.09 -30.01 24.13
N GLN A 158 8.06 -30.18 23.23
CA GLN A 158 9.48 -29.98 23.55
C GLN A 158 9.91 -28.63 23.00
N GLU A 159 10.43 -27.78 23.88
CA GLU A 159 11.13 -26.55 23.50
C GLU A 159 12.20 -26.91 22.47
N LYS A 160 12.12 -26.32 21.27
CA LYS A 160 13.08 -26.58 20.20
C LYS A 160 14.47 -26.13 20.68
N PRO A 161 15.45 -27.03 20.84
CA PRO A 161 16.80 -26.61 21.19
C PRO A 161 17.37 -25.79 20.03
N LYS A 162 18.04 -24.68 20.35
CA LYS A 162 18.81 -23.91 19.37
C LYS A 162 19.77 -24.87 18.67
N LYS A 163 19.76 -24.88 17.33
CA LYS A 163 20.68 -25.69 16.53
C LYS A 163 22.09 -25.11 16.69
N GLU A 164 22.87 -25.68 17.59
CA GLU A 164 24.33 -25.55 17.56
C GLU A 164 24.83 -26.36 16.37
N TYR A 165 25.51 -25.69 15.43
CA TYR A 165 26.11 -26.34 14.28
C TYR A 165 27.52 -26.77 14.68
N ASN A 166 27.78 -28.08 14.65
CA ASN A 166 29.14 -28.59 14.81
C ASN A 166 29.93 -28.37 13.52
N ASP A 167 31.24 -28.14 13.65
CA ASP A 167 32.13 -28.05 12.51
C ASP A 167 32.09 -29.33 11.67
N ILE A 168 32.19 -29.16 10.35
CA ILE A 168 31.98 -30.21 9.35
C ILE A 168 32.96 -31.39 9.55
N SER A 169 34.13 -31.11 10.14
CA SER A 169 35.15 -32.09 10.50
C SER A 169 34.74 -33.08 11.59
N GLU A 170 33.76 -32.73 12.43
CA GLU A 170 33.30 -33.58 13.54
C GLU A 170 32.04 -34.40 13.20
N TYR A 171 31.52 -34.28 11.97
CA TYR A 171 30.32 -34.99 11.55
C TYR A 171 30.55 -36.50 11.46
N LYS A 172 29.95 -37.25 12.39
CA LYS A 172 29.86 -38.71 12.34
C LYS A 172 28.45 -39.11 11.89
N PRO A 173 28.29 -39.78 10.73
CA PRO A 173 26.98 -40.12 10.23
C PRO A 173 26.36 -41.22 11.12
N THR A 174 25.23 -40.89 11.76
CA THR A 174 24.48 -41.82 12.61
C THR A 174 23.49 -42.60 11.75
N GLY A 175 23.75 -43.89 11.57
CA GLY A 175 22.90 -44.79 10.81
C GLY A 175 23.58 -46.15 10.65
N LYS A 176 22.79 -47.20 10.41
CA LYS A 176 23.31 -48.56 10.15
C LYS A 176 23.91 -48.61 8.73
N LEU A 177 25.02 -47.90 8.53
CA LEU A 177 25.67 -47.72 7.24
C LEU A 177 26.50 -48.95 6.90
N VAL A 178 26.37 -49.40 5.64
CA VAL A 178 27.05 -50.59 5.10
C VAL A 178 28.58 -50.41 5.10
N TYR A 179 29.07 -49.16 5.05
CA TYR A 179 30.49 -48.81 4.97
C TYR A 179 30.94 -47.94 6.15
N ASN A 180 30.66 -48.38 7.38
CA ASN A 180 31.22 -47.71 8.55
C ASN A 180 32.74 -47.99 8.61
N PRO A 181 33.62 -46.96 8.69
CA PRO A 181 35.06 -47.15 8.81
C PRO A 181 35.47 -48.08 9.96
N GLU A 182 34.71 -48.13 11.06
CA GLU A 182 34.96 -49.06 12.17
C GLU A 182 34.77 -50.54 11.78
N ILE A 183 33.79 -50.83 10.93
CA ILE A 183 33.52 -52.19 10.42
C ILE A 183 34.63 -52.59 9.45
N LEU A 184 35.06 -51.68 8.58
CA LEU A 184 36.14 -51.91 7.63
C LEU A 184 37.47 -52.18 8.35
N ALA A 185 37.80 -51.38 9.37
CA ALA A 185 39.00 -51.59 10.20
C ALA A 185 38.97 -52.94 10.95
N LYS A 186 37.79 -53.41 11.35
CA LYS A 186 37.60 -54.72 11.99
C LYS A 186 37.75 -55.88 11.00
N ILE A 187 37.38 -55.68 9.74
CA ILE A 187 37.58 -56.64 8.65
C ILE A 187 39.07 -56.71 8.30
N GLU A 188 39.75 -55.57 8.17
CA GLU A 188 41.18 -55.51 7.88
C GLU A 188 42.03 -56.20 8.95
N LYS A 189 41.74 -55.96 10.24
CA LYS A 189 42.39 -56.67 11.36
C LYS A 189 42.15 -58.18 11.38
N LYS A 190 41.06 -58.66 10.76
CA LYS A 190 40.77 -60.10 10.62
C LYS A 190 41.46 -60.74 9.42
N ILE A 191 41.83 -59.94 8.43
CA ILE A 191 42.44 -60.42 7.17
C ILE A 191 43.97 -60.34 7.23
N SER A 192 44.54 -59.49 8.09
CA SER A 192 45.96 -59.52 8.40
C SER A 192 46.28 -60.75 9.27
N TYR A 193 46.84 -61.78 8.63
CA TYR A 193 47.61 -62.84 9.30
C TYR A 193 49.02 -62.36 9.66
#